data_AF-A0A8S2UBS2-F1
#
_entry.id   AF-A0A8S2UBS2-F1
#
_cell.length_a   1.000
_cell.length_b   1.000
_cell.length_c   1.000
_cell.angle_alpha   90.00
_cell.angle_beta   90.00
_cell.angle_gamma   90.00
#
_symmetry.space_group_name_H-M   'P 1'
#
loop_
_entity.id
_entity.type
_entity.pdbx_description
1 polymer ?
#
loop_
_entity_poly.entity_id
_entity_poly.type
_entity_poly.pdbx_seq_one_letter_code
_entity_poly.pdbx_strand_id
1 'polypeptide(L)'
;FRNLLLSDEFDIMKPQCARRPYQDMTKPLMHYYINTSHNTYLFNSQVIGASNAEAYNRVLLKGGRALIVMMDQTASRLSTTRLHLSNLALLRQLLEQLNRTYLSRLRTY
;
A
#
# COMPACT_ATOMS: atom_id res chain seq x y z
N PHE A 1 -11.92 -32.26 -25.05
CA PHE A 1 -10.54 -31.76 -24.91
C PHE A 1 -10.45 -30.25 -24.68
N ARG A 2 -10.99 -29.38 -25.55
CA ARG A 2 -10.94 -27.91 -25.36
C ARG A 2 -11.44 -27.44 -23.97
N ASN A 3 -12.60 -27.92 -23.52
CA ASN A 3 -13.17 -27.49 -22.23
C ASN A 3 -12.38 -28.02 -21.01
N LEU A 4 -11.61 -29.09 -21.18
CA LEU A 4 -10.74 -29.64 -20.14
C LEU A 4 -9.49 -28.77 -19.96
N LEU A 5 -8.90 -28.30 -21.07
CA LEU A 5 -7.74 -27.40 -21.04
C LEU A 5 -8.08 -26.01 -20.48
N LEU A 6 -9.35 -25.64 -20.47
CA LEU A 6 -9.83 -24.37 -19.91
C LEU A 6 -10.54 -24.55 -18.55
N SER A 7 -10.57 -25.77 -17.99
CA SER A 7 -11.14 -25.98 -16.66
C SER A 7 -10.15 -25.56 -15.58
N ASP A 8 -10.67 -25.23 -14.40
CA ASP A 8 -9.87 -24.84 -13.22
C ASP A 8 -8.89 -25.94 -12.77
N GLU A 9 -9.08 -27.20 -13.20
CA GLU A 9 -8.21 -28.33 -12.88
C GLU A 9 -6.86 -28.28 -13.60
N PHE A 10 -6.82 -27.64 -14.77
CA PHE A 10 -5.61 -27.48 -15.59
C PHE A 10 -5.09 -26.04 -15.60
N ASP A 11 -5.49 -25.22 -14.62
CA ASP A 11 -4.92 -23.90 -14.43
C ASP A 11 -3.43 -24.01 -14.04
N ILE A 12 -2.59 -23.19 -14.68
CA ILE A 12 -1.17 -23.09 -14.36
C ILE A 12 -0.95 -22.56 -12.93
N MET A 13 -1.90 -21.78 -12.43
CA MET A 13 -1.88 -21.25 -11.07
C MET A 13 -2.71 -22.15 -10.16
N LYS A 14 -2.20 -22.46 -8.97
CA LYS A 14 -2.98 -23.19 -7.96
C LYS A 14 -4.04 -22.25 -7.35
N PRO A 15 -5.34 -22.43 -7.63
CA PRO A 15 -6.37 -21.48 -7.19
C PRO A 15 -6.52 -21.45 -5.65
N GLN A 16 -6.11 -22.52 -4.94
CA GLN A 16 -6.16 -22.55 -3.48
C GLN A 16 -5.17 -21.56 -2.85
N CYS A 17 -4.00 -21.34 -3.49
CA CYS A 17 -2.98 -20.41 -3.01
C CYS A 17 -3.34 -18.93 -3.23
N ALA A 18 -4.29 -18.64 -4.14
CA ALA A 18 -4.71 -17.28 -4.46
C ALA A 18 -5.80 -16.74 -3.51
N ARG A 19 -6.63 -17.63 -2.93
CA ARG A 19 -7.78 -17.24 -2.10
C ARG A 19 -7.46 -17.15 -0.62
N ARG A 20 -6.45 -17.88 -0.13
CA ARG A 20 -6.05 -17.90 1.28
C ARG A 20 -4.53 -17.99 1.44
N PRO A 21 -3.99 -17.49 2.54
CA PRO A 21 -2.58 -17.65 2.88
C PRO A 21 -2.30 -19.13 3.06
N TYR A 22 -1.37 -19.66 2.28
CA TYR A 22 -0.85 -21.02 2.45
C TYR A 22 0.42 -21.04 3.31
N GLN A 23 0.97 -19.85 3.62
CA GLN A 23 2.16 -19.68 4.44
C GLN A 23 1.78 -19.82 5.91
N ASP A 24 2.64 -20.47 6.69
CA ASP A 24 2.53 -20.51 8.15
C ASP A 24 2.76 -19.10 8.70
N MET A 25 1.71 -18.48 9.25
CA MET A 25 1.71 -17.11 9.79
C MET A 25 2.10 -17.04 11.28
N THR A 26 2.54 -18.15 11.89
CA THR A 26 2.88 -18.20 13.33
C THR A 26 4.34 -17.85 13.62
N LYS A 27 5.20 -17.82 12.59
CA LYS A 27 6.62 -17.47 12.74
C LYS A 27 6.81 -15.97 13.04
N PRO A 28 7.97 -15.57 13.60
CA PRO A 28 8.28 -14.15 13.81
C PRO A 28 8.32 -13.34 12.51
N LEU A 29 8.01 -12.04 12.57
CA LEU A 29 7.86 -11.16 11.41
C LEU A 29 9.09 -11.14 10.47
N MET A 30 10.29 -11.29 11.03
CA MET A 30 11.56 -11.33 10.28
C MET A 30 11.69 -12.51 9.30
N HIS A 31 10.80 -13.50 9.37
CA HIS A 31 10.78 -14.65 8.46
C HIS A 31 9.96 -14.42 7.18
N TYR A 32 9.30 -13.27 7.03
CA TYR A 32 8.44 -12.98 5.89
C TYR A 32 8.96 -11.81 5.07
N TYR A 33 8.71 -11.88 3.76
CA TYR A 33 8.79 -10.71 2.92
C TYR A 33 7.59 -9.80 3.18
N ILE A 34 7.86 -8.51 3.43
CA ILE A 34 6.83 -7.50 3.64
C ILE A 34 6.71 -6.66 2.37
N ASN A 35 5.50 -6.58 1.82
CA ASN A 35 5.22 -5.70 0.69
C ASN A 35 5.25 -4.23 1.15
N THR A 36 6.29 -3.51 0.75
CA THR A 36 6.55 -2.11 1.12
C THR A 36 6.53 -1.21 -0.11
N SER A 37 6.23 0.08 0.10
CA SER A 37 6.27 1.10 -0.95
C SER A 37 7.31 2.15 -0.61
N HIS A 38 8.14 2.52 -1.58
CA HIS A 38 9.04 3.67 -1.49
C HIS A 38 8.30 4.95 -1.88
N ASN A 39 8.45 6.02 -1.09
CA ASN A 39 7.83 7.33 -1.32
C ASN A 39 6.32 7.27 -1.61
N THR A 40 5.58 6.61 -0.72
CA THR A 40 4.15 6.31 -0.91
C THR A 40 3.26 7.54 -1.11
N TYR A 41 3.70 8.72 -0.68
CA TYR A 41 2.99 9.99 -0.90
C TYR A 41 3.01 10.46 -2.36
N LEU A 42 3.97 10.01 -3.18
CA LEU A 42 4.08 10.40 -4.58
C LEU A 42 3.15 9.57 -5.44
N PHE A 43 2.25 10.25 -6.16
CA PHE A 43 1.34 9.57 -7.08
C PHE A 43 2.00 9.24 -8.43
N ASN A 44 2.94 10.10 -8.87
CA ASN A 44 3.56 10.07 -10.20
C ASN A 44 5.11 10.19 -10.10
N SER A 45 5.72 11.07 -10.91
CA SER A 45 7.17 11.23 -11.04
C SER A 45 7.86 11.57 -9.72
N GLN A 46 9.04 11.00 -9.50
CA GLN A 46 9.88 11.33 -8.33
C GLN A 46 10.39 12.78 -8.32
N VAL A 47 10.49 13.40 -9.49
CA VAL A 47 11.09 14.73 -9.65
C VAL A 47 10.03 15.82 -9.76
N ILE A 48 8.88 15.52 -10.38
CA ILE A 48 7.85 16.51 -10.75
C ILE A 48 6.47 16.16 -10.15
N GLY A 49 6.30 14.94 -9.64
CA GLY A 49 5.02 14.43 -9.19
C GLY A 49 4.61 15.00 -7.83
N ALA A 50 3.39 15.56 -7.77
CA ALA A 50 2.82 16.06 -6.53
C ALA A 50 2.53 14.93 -5.52
N SER A 51 2.59 15.28 -4.24
CA SER A 51 2.15 14.43 -3.13
C SER A 51 0.61 14.36 -3.09
N ASN A 52 0.04 13.16 -2.95
CA ASN A 52 -1.41 12.96 -2.86
C ASN A 52 -1.77 11.84 -1.87
N ALA A 53 -2.78 12.07 -1.02
CA ALA A 53 -3.28 11.08 -0.08
C ALA A 53 -3.81 9.81 -0.78
N GLU A 54 -4.32 9.93 -2.01
CA GLU A 54 -4.80 8.80 -2.80
C GLU A 54 -3.70 7.76 -3.12
N ALA A 55 -2.43 8.19 -3.16
CA ALA A 55 -1.30 7.29 -3.38
C ALA A 55 -1.20 6.22 -2.28
N TYR A 56 -1.60 6.55 -1.04
CA TYR A 56 -1.70 5.58 0.06
C TYR A 56 -2.80 4.55 -0.18
N ASN A 57 -3.98 4.98 -0.63
CA ASN A 57 -5.08 4.05 -0.98
C ASN A 57 -4.66 3.05 -2.06
N ARG A 58 -3.92 3.51 -3.09
CA ARG A 58 -3.42 2.63 -4.15
C ARG A 58 -2.49 1.55 -3.61
N VAL A 59 -1.59 1.90 -2.70
CA VAL A 59 -0.67 0.92 -2.08
C VAL A 59 -1.42 -0.08 -1.21
N LEU A 60 -2.37 0.39 -0.40
CA LEU A 60 -3.19 -0.47 0.45
C LEU A 60 -4.07 -1.43 -0.38
N LEU A 61 -4.68 -0.94 -1.46
CA LEU A 61 -5.49 -1.78 -2.37
C LEU A 61 -4.65 -2.86 -3.07
N LYS A 62 -3.36 -2.60 -3.31
CA LYS A 62 -2.41 -3.58 -3.85
C LYS A 62 -1.80 -4.50 -2.79
N GLY A 63 -2.30 -4.46 -1.55
CA GLY A 63 -1.83 -5.30 -0.46
C GLY A 63 -0.52 -4.83 0.19
N GLY A 64 -0.15 -3.57 0.02
CA GLY A 64 0.97 -2.97 0.76
C GLY A 64 0.70 -2.99 2.26
N ARG A 65 1.71 -3.38 3.04
CA ARG A 65 1.63 -3.52 4.50
C ARG A 65 2.43 -2.46 5.26
N ALA A 66 3.25 -1.69 4.56
CA ALA A 66 3.96 -0.53 5.10
C ALA A 66 3.77 0.68 4.19
N LEU A 67 3.58 1.85 4.80
CA LEU A 67 3.42 3.13 4.13
C LEU A 67 4.51 4.10 4.61
N ILE A 68 5.12 4.84 3.69
CA ILE A 68 6.11 5.87 4.03
C ILE A 68 5.44 7.24 4.07
N VAL A 69 5.56 7.93 5.20
CA VAL A 69 5.07 9.30 5.40
C VAL A 69 6.27 10.21 5.63
N MET A 70 6.36 11.31 4.87
CA MET A 70 7.35 12.35 5.14
C MET A 70 6.74 13.41 6.04
N MET A 71 7.41 13.66 7.17
CA MET A 71 7.13 14.79 8.05
C MET A 71 8.23 15.83 7.84
N ASP A 72 7.86 17.08 7.62
CA ASP A 72 8.78 18.20 7.75
C ASP A 72 8.26 19.10 8.86
N GLN A 73 9.11 19.41 9.82
CA GLN A 73 8.77 20.25 10.97
C GLN A 73 9.03 21.75 10.69
N THR A 74 9.57 22.11 9.52
CA THR A 74 10.06 23.48 9.24
C THR A 74 9.06 24.40 8.51
N ALA A 75 7.84 23.92 8.22
CA ALA A 75 6.83 24.63 7.43
C ALA A 75 6.31 25.95 8.03
N SER A 76 6.77 26.37 9.22
CA SER A 76 6.35 27.64 9.83
C SER A 76 7.14 28.87 9.38
N ARG A 77 8.26 28.75 8.64
CA ARG A 77 9.15 29.92 8.42
C ARG A 77 9.79 30.18 7.06
N LEU A 78 9.70 29.33 6.03
CA LEU A 78 10.39 29.61 4.76
C LEU A 78 9.51 29.38 3.53
N SER A 79 9.17 30.48 2.86
CA SER A 79 8.60 30.54 1.52
C SER A 79 9.74 30.56 0.49
N THR A 80 10.23 29.41 0.02
CA THR A 80 10.97 29.32 -1.26
C THR A 80 10.86 27.91 -1.85
N THR A 81 10.56 27.89 -3.15
CA THR A 81 10.36 26.80 -4.10
C THR A 81 11.29 25.58 -4.01
N ARG A 82 10.69 24.41 -4.29
CA ARG A 82 11.24 23.05 -4.49
C ARG A 82 11.64 22.28 -3.23
N LEU A 83 10.66 21.90 -2.42
CA LEU A 83 10.55 20.61 -1.72
C LEU A 83 9.04 20.47 -1.38
N HIS A 84 8.41 19.39 -1.85
CA HIS A 84 6.96 19.24 -1.82
C HIS A 84 6.41 19.26 -0.39
N LEU A 85 5.47 20.17 -0.17
CA LEU A 85 4.70 20.40 1.05
C LEU A 85 4.26 19.11 1.76
N SER A 86 5.10 18.76 2.71
CA SER A 86 4.96 18.09 4.00
C SER A 86 3.77 18.57 4.86
N ASN A 87 2.57 18.65 4.29
CA ASN A 87 1.41 19.11 5.02
C ASN A 87 0.91 18.03 6.00
N LEU A 88 0.82 18.37 7.29
CA LEU A 88 0.03 17.64 8.31
C LEU A 88 -1.39 17.30 7.84
N ALA A 89 -1.94 18.08 6.91
CA ALA A 89 -3.22 17.79 6.25
C ALA A 89 -3.22 16.44 5.50
N LEU A 90 -2.12 16.07 4.86
CA LEU A 90 -1.97 14.79 4.17
C LEU A 90 -1.99 13.62 5.17
N LEU A 91 -1.35 13.79 6.33
CA LEU A 91 -1.37 12.82 7.41
C LEU A 91 -2.78 12.65 7.99
N ARG A 92 -3.50 13.75 8.23
CA ARG A 92 -4.88 13.67 8.71
C ARG A 92 -5.77 12.96 7.70
N GLN A 93 -5.65 13.28 6.41
CA GLN A 93 -6.38 12.59 5.35
C GLN A 93 -6.04 11.10 5.28
N LEU A 94 -4.75 10.75 5.41
CA LEU A 94 -4.30 9.36 5.49
C LEU A 94 -4.91 8.62 6.69
N LEU A 95 -4.93 9.24 7.87
CA LEU A 95 -5.49 8.61 9.07
C LEU A 95 -7.00 8.40 8.92
N GLU A 96 -7.72 9.37 8.38
CA GLU A 96 -9.15 9.25 8.08
C GLU A 96 -9.41 8.14 7.05
N GLN A 97 -8.56 8.01 6.02
CA GLN A 97 -8.65 6.96 5.01
C GLN A 97 -8.34 5.57 5.58
N LEU A 98 -7.26 5.44 6.37
CA LEU A 98 -6.92 4.19 7.06
C LEU A 98 -8.06 3.74 7.97
N ASN A 99 -8.64 4.66 8.74
CA ASN A 99 -9.74 4.32 9.64
C ASN A 99 -10.97 3.79 8.88
N ARG A 100 -11.29 4.37 7.71
CA ARG A 100 -12.42 3.95 6.86
C ARG A 100 -12.16 2.63 6.13
N THR A 101 -10.98 2.45 5.56
CA THR A 101 -10.69 1.37 4.60
C THR A 101 -9.94 0.19 5.20
N TYR A 102 -9.10 0.42 6.20
CA TYR A 102 -8.17 -0.58 6.72
C TYR A 102 -8.80 -1.45 7.81
N LEU A 103 -9.54 -0.84 8.76
CA LEU A 103 -10.18 -1.58 9.86
C LEU A 103 -11.27 -2.55 9.39
N SER A 104 -11.98 -2.24 8.31
CA SER A 104 -12.99 -3.13 7.74
C SER A 104 -12.42 -4.37 7.06
N ARG A 105 -11.17 -4.31 6.57
CA ARG A 105 -10.50 -5.39 5.82
C ARG A 105 -9.52 -6.24 6.65
N LEU A 106 -9.06 -5.74 7.79
CA LEU A 106 -8.13 -6.47 8.68
C LEU A 106 -8.71 -7.73 9.33
N ARG A 107 -10.02 -8.01 9.23
CA ARG A 107 -10.65 -9.23 9.79
C ARG A 107 -10.25 -10.56 9.13
N THR A 108 -9.30 -10.56 8.20
CA THR A 108 -8.91 -11.78 7.47
C THR A 108 -7.58 -12.40 7.90
N TYR A 109 -6.92 -11.87 8.93
CA TYR A 109 -5.65 -12.38 9.48
C TYR A 109 -5.58 -12.15 10.99
#